data_AF-A0A382LSR2-F1
#
_entry.id   AF-A0A382LSR2-F1
#
_cell.length_a   1.000
_cell.length_b   1.000
_cell.length_c   1.000
_cell.angle_alpha   90.00
_cell.angle_beta   90.00
_cell.angle_gamma   90.00
#
_symmetry.space_group_name_H-M   'P 1'
#
loop_
_entity.id
_entity.type
_entity.pdbx_description
1 polymer ?
#
loop_
_entity_poly.entity_id
_entity_poly.type
_entity_poly.pdbx_seq_one_letter_code
_entity_poly.pdbx_strand_id
1 'polypeptide(L)'
;MMTRQFCNGTGMKILEGLTFDDVLLEPAASSVLPAETDTSTYLTKHIQLGIPLLSAAMDTVTESRLAISMAQAGGIGVIHKNLSIEEQRNEVRKVKKFESGMVINPVTVDPDMTLSDVLGLMDKSGFSGFPVVEKDGGKLLGILTNRDVRFASKMDQPVKELMTANDEERSLVTVSENVDLEEAKRLLHKHRIEKLLVVDGDYKCAGLITVKDMEKAQAYPDACKDEKGRLRVAAATG
;
A
#
# COMPACT_ATOMS: atom_id res chain seq x y z
N MET A 1 -65.47 24.94 32.94
CA MET A 1 -64.76 25.51 31.78
C MET A 1 -63.28 25.20 31.91
N MET A 2 -62.79 24.20 31.17
CA MET A 2 -61.36 24.01 30.88
C MET A 2 -61.22 22.99 29.74
N THR A 3 -61.13 23.55 28.54
CA THR A 3 -60.26 23.19 27.41
C THR A 3 -59.81 21.72 27.27
N ARG A 4 -60.46 20.97 26.38
CA ARG A 4 -59.78 19.90 25.62
C ARG A 4 -59.33 20.50 24.29
N GLN A 5 -58.01 20.54 24.11
CA GLN A 5 -57.33 21.06 22.94
C GLN A 5 -57.84 20.40 21.66
N PHE A 6 -58.05 21.28 20.67
CA PHE A 6 -58.40 21.01 19.30
C PHE A 6 -57.44 20.00 18.66
N CYS A 7 -57.97 18.88 18.18
CA CYS A 7 -57.40 18.18 17.03
C CYS A 7 -57.63 19.07 15.82
N ASN A 8 -56.67 19.96 15.54
CA ASN A 8 -56.64 20.68 14.27
C ASN A 8 -56.47 19.65 13.14
N GLY A 9 -57.37 19.72 12.16
CA GLY A 9 -57.41 18.88 10.98
C GLY A 9 -56.20 19.09 10.08
N THR A 10 -55.15 18.33 10.33
CA THR A 10 -54.09 18.03 9.37
C THR A 10 -53.92 16.52 9.35
N GLY A 11 -54.33 15.88 8.25
CA GLY A 11 -54.25 14.44 8.07
C GLY A 11 -52.84 13.93 8.38
N MET A 12 -52.78 12.81 9.12
CA MET A 12 -51.53 12.14 9.44
C MET A 12 -50.82 11.78 8.13
N LYS A 13 -49.72 12.47 7.82
CA LYS A 13 -48.95 12.26 6.60
C LYS A 13 -48.17 10.94 6.78
N ILE A 14 -48.69 9.86 6.22
CA ILE A 14 -48.00 8.57 6.19
C ILE A 14 -46.77 8.75 5.31
N LEU A 15 -45.58 8.46 5.85
CA LEU A 15 -44.34 8.49 5.09
C LEU A 15 -44.29 7.23 4.23
N GLU A 16 -44.28 7.39 2.91
CA GLU A 16 -44.00 6.31 1.97
C GLU A 16 -42.49 6.10 1.90
N GLY A 17 -42.07 4.83 1.90
CA GLY A 17 -40.70 4.41 1.69
C GLY A 17 -40.63 3.50 0.46
N LEU A 18 -39.65 3.73 -0.41
CA LEU A 18 -39.40 2.94 -1.60
C LEU A 18 -38.08 2.19 -1.45
N THR A 19 -38.01 0.96 -1.96
CA THR A 19 -36.78 0.16 -2.11
C THR A 19 -36.35 0.09 -3.58
N PHE A 20 -35.23 -0.60 -3.86
CA PHE A 20 -34.67 -0.72 -5.21
C PHE A 20 -35.64 -1.37 -6.21
N ASP A 21 -36.39 -2.38 -5.79
CA ASP A 21 -37.32 -3.12 -6.68
C ASP A 21 -38.62 -2.35 -6.98
N ASP A 22 -38.89 -1.26 -6.28
CA ASP A 22 -40.10 -0.44 -6.48
C ASP A 22 -39.97 0.54 -7.64
N VAL A 23 -38.75 0.77 -8.15
CA VAL A 23 -38.44 1.84 -9.11
C VAL A 23 -37.55 1.35 -10.26
N LEU A 24 -37.63 2.04 -11.40
CA LEU A 24 -36.77 1.84 -12.56
C LEU A 24 -36.24 3.19 -13.04
N LEU A 25 -35.05 3.20 -13.64
CA LEU A 25 -34.51 4.39 -14.30
C LEU A 25 -35.10 4.54 -15.70
N GLU A 26 -35.68 5.71 -15.98
CA GLU A 26 -36.15 6.05 -17.32
C GLU A 26 -34.94 6.36 -18.23
N PRO A 27 -34.77 5.65 -19.37
CA PRO A 27 -33.67 5.92 -20.28
C PRO A 27 -33.77 7.32 -20.91
N ALA A 28 -32.63 8.00 -21.06
CA ALA A 28 -32.51 9.29 -21.73
C ALA A 28 -31.48 9.23 -22.86
N ALA A 29 -31.54 10.19 -23.79
CA ALA A 29 -30.55 10.30 -24.85
C ALA A 29 -29.15 10.56 -24.25
N SER A 30 -28.15 9.78 -24.67
CA SER A 30 -26.76 9.92 -24.26
C SER A 30 -25.85 9.97 -25.49
N SER A 31 -24.87 10.87 -25.46
CA SER A 31 -23.76 10.92 -26.42
C SER A 31 -22.50 10.24 -25.88
N VAL A 32 -22.52 9.76 -24.63
CA VAL A 32 -21.39 9.12 -23.96
C VAL A 32 -21.54 7.61 -24.09
N LEU A 33 -20.47 6.95 -24.53
CA LEU A 33 -20.42 5.49 -24.57
C LEU A 33 -20.19 4.94 -23.16
N PRO A 34 -20.75 3.76 -22.80
CA PRO A 34 -20.55 3.17 -21.47
C PRO A 34 -19.07 3.04 -21.06
N ALA A 35 -18.18 2.70 -22.01
CA ALA A 35 -16.74 2.57 -21.76
C ALA A 35 -16.02 3.90 -21.49
N GLU A 36 -16.64 5.04 -21.81
CA GLU A 36 -16.10 6.39 -21.61
C GLU A 36 -16.66 7.06 -20.35
N THR A 37 -17.51 6.35 -19.60
CA THR A 37 -18.17 6.92 -18.42
C THR A 37 -17.21 6.94 -17.23
N ASP A 38 -17.03 8.12 -16.63
CA ASP A 38 -16.29 8.25 -15.37
C ASP A 38 -17.19 7.84 -14.21
N THR A 39 -16.76 6.82 -13.46
CA THR A 39 -17.47 6.32 -12.27
C THR A 39 -16.81 6.77 -10.97
N SER A 40 -15.80 7.65 -11.05
CA SER A 40 -15.10 8.16 -9.88
C SER A 40 -16.05 8.92 -8.94
N THR A 41 -15.78 8.82 -7.64
CA THR A 41 -16.63 9.44 -6.62
C THR A 41 -15.85 9.81 -5.38
N TYR A 42 -16.41 10.69 -4.55
CA TYR A 42 -15.83 11.09 -3.27
C TYR A 42 -16.48 10.32 -2.12
N LEU A 43 -15.70 9.48 -1.44
CA LEU A 43 -16.11 8.83 -0.21
C LEU A 43 -16.15 9.82 0.97
N THR A 44 -15.18 10.73 1.01
CA THR A 44 -15.14 11.84 1.97
C THR A 44 -14.78 13.12 1.22
N LYS A 45 -14.79 14.26 1.91
CA LYS A 45 -14.37 15.55 1.34
C LYS A 45 -12.99 15.53 0.67
N HIS A 46 -12.12 14.59 1.05
CA HIS A 46 -10.72 14.54 0.58
C HIS A 46 -10.31 13.17 0.01
N ILE A 47 -11.20 12.18 0.00
CA ILE A 47 -10.87 10.83 -0.47
C ILE A 47 -11.74 10.52 -1.68
N GLN A 48 -11.11 10.54 -2.85
CA GLN A 48 -11.69 10.08 -4.11
C GLN A 48 -11.42 8.58 -4.30
N LEU A 49 -12.40 7.88 -4.89
CA LEU A 49 -12.32 6.50 -5.36
C LEU A 49 -12.44 6.51 -6.88
N GLY A 50 -11.75 5.59 -7.55
CA GLY A 50 -11.88 5.36 -8.99
C GLY A 50 -13.20 4.67 -9.36
N ILE A 51 -13.75 3.87 -8.43
CA ILE A 51 -15.08 3.24 -8.55
C ILE A 51 -15.89 3.44 -7.27
N PRO A 52 -17.23 3.50 -7.33
CA PRO A 52 -18.08 3.80 -6.19
C PRO A 52 -18.36 2.56 -5.33
N LEU A 53 -17.33 1.75 -5.07
CA LEU A 53 -17.45 0.49 -4.34
C LEU A 53 -16.60 0.47 -3.06
N LEU A 54 -17.22 0.03 -1.97
CA LEU A 54 -16.58 -0.29 -0.70
C LEU A 54 -16.96 -1.69 -0.24
N SER A 55 -16.00 -2.39 0.37
CA SER A 55 -16.32 -3.68 1.01
C SER A 55 -16.80 -3.49 2.45
N ALA A 56 -17.76 -4.32 2.85
CA ALA A 56 -18.36 -4.25 4.18
C ALA A 56 -17.36 -4.59 5.29
N ALA A 57 -17.47 -3.91 6.44
CA ALA A 57 -16.63 -4.12 7.62
C ALA A 57 -17.04 -5.35 8.44
N MET A 58 -17.03 -6.53 7.80
CA MET A 58 -17.44 -7.81 8.39
C MET A 58 -16.26 -8.80 8.37
N ASP A 59 -16.17 -9.64 9.40
CA ASP A 59 -15.10 -10.64 9.57
C ASP A 59 -15.04 -11.67 8.43
N THR A 60 -16.20 -12.06 7.92
CA THR A 60 -16.34 -12.96 6.77
C THR A 60 -16.08 -12.30 5.42
N VAL A 61 -15.86 -10.98 5.39
CA VAL A 61 -15.76 -10.21 4.14
C VAL A 61 -14.38 -9.58 4.00
N THR A 62 -13.98 -8.70 4.92
CA THR A 62 -12.87 -7.78 4.67
C THR A 62 -11.73 -7.86 5.68
N GLU A 63 -10.68 -8.56 5.30
CA GLU A 63 -9.33 -8.43 5.84
C GLU A 63 -8.37 -7.84 4.79
N SER A 64 -7.06 -7.82 5.06
CA SER A 64 -6.05 -7.19 4.18
C SER A 64 -6.13 -7.67 2.73
N ARG A 65 -6.39 -8.96 2.48
CA ARG A 65 -6.45 -9.52 1.12
C ARG A 65 -7.53 -8.87 0.27
N LEU A 66 -8.76 -8.77 0.79
CA LEU A 66 -9.85 -8.12 0.06
C LEU A 66 -9.62 -6.61 -0.01
N ALA A 67 -9.14 -5.99 1.07
CA ALA A 67 -8.87 -4.55 1.08
C ALA A 67 -7.82 -4.14 0.04
N ILE A 68 -6.76 -4.93 -0.15
CA ILE A 68 -5.77 -4.75 -1.22
C ILE A 68 -6.45 -4.82 -2.59
N SER A 69 -7.26 -5.86 -2.82
CA SER A 69 -7.92 -6.08 -4.11
C SER A 69 -8.90 -4.95 -4.45
N MET A 70 -9.69 -4.50 -3.47
CA MET A 70 -10.60 -3.37 -3.61
C MET A 70 -9.84 -2.09 -3.94
N ALA A 71 -8.75 -1.80 -3.22
CA ALA A 71 -7.95 -0.61 -3.46
C ALA A 71 -7.28 -0.66 -4.84
N GLN A 72 -6.76 -1.81 -5.29
CA GLN A 72 -6.18 -1.97 -6.62
C GLN A 72 -7.20 -1.78 -7.75
N ALA A 73 -8.46 -2.19 -7.54
CA ALA A 73 -9.55 -1.95 -8.48
C ALA A 73 -10.10 -0.51 -8.45
N GLY A 74 -9.61 0.36 -7.56
CA GLY A 74 -10.04 1.75 -7.42
C GLY A 74 -11.12 2.01 -6.36
N GLY A 75 -11.59 0.98 -5.67
CA GLY A 75 -12.47 1.09 -4.51
C GLY A 75 -11.69 1.22 -3.21
N ILE A 76 -12.28 0.84 -2.09
CA ILE A 76 -11.58 0.75 -0.79
C ILE A 76 -12.19 -0.35 0.08
N GLY A 77 -11.34 -1.08 0.81
CA GLY A 77 -11.80 -2.04 1.80
C GLY A 77 -11.86 -1.46 3.21
N VAL A 78 -12.87 -1.87 3.99
CA VAL A 78 -13.01 -1.52 5.40
C VAL A 78 -12.70 -2.74 6.28
N ILE A 79 -11.57 -2.75 6.98
CA ILE A 79 -11.19 -3.83 7.90
C ILE A 79 -12.18 -3.85 9.07
N HIS A 80 -12.75 -5.02 9.36
CA HIS A 80 -13.69 -5.21 10.47
C HIS A 80 -13.01 -5.04 11.85
N LYS A 81 -13.83 -4.91 12.90
CA LYS A 81 -13.35 -4.71 14.29
C LYS A 81 -13.33 -5.97 15.16
N ASN A 82 -13.69 -7.14 14.60
CA ASN A 82 -13.67 -8.42 15.30
C ASN A 82 -12.25 -9.02 15.35
N LEU A 83 -11.29 -8.19 15.77
CA LEU A 83 -9.86 -8.46 15.89
C LEU A 83 -9.37 -7.73 17.14
N SER A 84 -8.27 -8.19 17.74
CA SER A 84 -7.56 -7.33 18.68
C SER A 84 -7.02 -6.08 17.97
N ILE A 85 -6.76 -5.02 18.75
CA ILE A 85 -6.18 -3.77 18.22
C ILE A 85 -4.88 -4.05 17.45
N GLU A 86 -4.04 -4.95 17.98
CA GLU A 86 -2.77 -5.32 17.38
C GLU A 86 -2.95 -6.05 16.04
N GLU A 87 -3.91 -6.97 15.96
CA GLU A 87 -4.25 -7.69 14.73
C GLU A 87 -4.83 -6.76 13.67
N GLN A 88 -5.80 -5.91 14.02
CA GLN A 88 -6.39 -4.94 13.09
C GLN A 88 -5.33 -3.97 12.54
N ARG A 89 -4.43 -3.50 13.41
CA ARG A 89 -3.28 -2.67 13.00
C ARG A 89 -2.37 -3.41 12.04
N ASN A 90 -2.13 -4.70 12.26
CA ASN A 90 -1.31 -5.53 11.37
C ASN A 90 -1.98 -5.72 10.00
N GLU A 91 -3.29 -5.94 9.94
CA GLU A 91 -4.05 -5.99 8.69
C GLU A 91 -3.93 -4.68 7.89
N VAL A 92 -4.14 -3.54 8.55
CA VAL A 92 -3.94 -2.22 7.93
C VAL A 92 -2.49 -2.07 7.42
N ARG A 93 -1.50 -2.48 8.23
CA ARG A 93 -0.08 -2.41 7.87
C ARG A 93 0.24 -3.26 6.63
N LYS A 94 -0.36 -4.44 6.48
CA LYS A 94 -0.22 -5.29 5.29
C LYS A 94 -0.70 -4.56 4.04
N VAL A 95 -1.88 -3.93 4.09
CA VAL A 95 -2.41 -3.17 2.94
C VAL A 95 -1.51 -1.99 2.59
N LYS A 96 -1.11 -1.19 3.59
CA LYS A 96 -0.27 0.00 3.38
C LYS A 96 1.13 -0.31 2.85
N LYS A 97 1.63 -1.53 3.08
CA LYS A 97 2.94 -2.01 2.62
C LYS A 97 2.87 -2.83 1.32
N PHE A 98 1.67 -3.20 0.85
CA PHE A 98 1.55 -4.11 -0.28
C PHE A 98 2.08 -3.50 -1.59
N GLU A 99 1.80 -2.22 -1.77
CA GLU A 99 2.25 -1.43 -2.91
C GLU A 99 2.57 -0.04 -2.39
N SER A 100 3.83 0.35 -2.55
CA SER A 100 4.31 1.69 -2.26
C SER A 100 5.29 2.02 -3.37
N GLY A 101 5.03 3.08 -4.15
CA GLY A 101 5.96 3.52 -5.21
C GLY A 101 7.40 3.70 -4.70
N MET A 102 7.55 3.99 -3.40
CA MET A 102 8.79 3.94 -2.64
C MET A 102 8.50 3.35 -1.24
N VAL A 103 9.28 2.36 -0.81
CA VAL A 103 9.25 1.86 0.56
C VAL A 103 10.04 2.82 1.44
N ILE A 104 9.34 3.63 2.25
CA ILE A 104 9.96 4.55 3.22
C ILE A 104 10.37 3.77 4.48
N ASN A 105 11.57 4.05 5.01
CA ASN A 105 12.14 3.35 6.16
C ASN A 105 12.12 1.82 5.99
N PRO A 106 12.83 1.29 4.96
CA PRO A 106 12.88 -0.14 4.72
C PRO A 106 13.46 -0.87 5.92
N VAL A 107 13.13 -2.15 6.06
CA VAL A 107 13.82 -3.01 7.02
C VAL A 107 15.28 -3.12 6.57
N THR A 108 16.20 -2.77 7.45
CA THR A 108 17.64 -2.86 7.20
C THR A 108 18.25 -4.01 7.98
N VAL A 109 19.46 -4.42 7.59
CA VAL A 109 20.25 -5.44 8.28
C VAL A 109 21.62 -4.89 8.65
N ASP A 110 22.20 -5.43 9.72
CA ASP A 110 23.53 -5.07 10.20
C ASP A 110 24.60 -5.93 9.47
N PRO A 111 25.77 -5.36 9.14
CA PRO A 111 26.86 -6.07 8.45
C PRO A 111 27.38 -7.32 9.19
N ASP A 112 27.25 -7.36 10.51
CA ASP A 112 27.69 -8.47 11.36
C ASP A 112 26.59 -9.51 11.62
N MET A 113 25.36 -9.30 11.12
CA MET A 113 24.33 -10.36 11.16
C MET A 113 24.77 -11.58 10.37
N THR A 114 24.32 -12.76 10.79
CA THR A 114 24.63 -14.00 10.07
C THR A 114 23.66 -14.22 8.91
N LEU A 115 24.07 -15.04 7.94
CA LEU A 115 23.19 -15.51 6.87
C LEU A 115 21.91 -16.13 7.42
N SER A 116 22.01 -16.92 8.50
CA SER A 116 20.85 -17.53 9.17
C SER A 116 19.83 -16.49 9.64
N ASP A 117 20.31 -15.38 10.24
CA ASP A 117 19.43 -14.32 10.73
C ASP A 117 18.68 -13.64 9.60
N VAL A 118 19.38 -13.37 8.48
CA VAL A 118 18.77 -12.73 7.32
C VAL A 118 17.78 -13.65 6.62
N LEU A 119 18.08 -14.94 6.46
CA LEU A 119 17.12 -15.88 5.89
C LEU A 119 15.83 -15.95 6.73
N GLY A 120 15.97 -15.94 8.07
CA GLY A 120 14.83 -15.84 8.97
C GLY A 120 14.03 -14.54 8.81
N LEU A 121 14.69 -13.42 8.49
CA LEU A 121 14.01 -12.16 8.15
C LEU A 121 13.32 -12.21 6.79
N MET A 122 13.93 -12.84 5.78
CA MET A 122 13.31 -13.03 4.46
C MET A 122 11.99 -13.80 4.59
N ASP A 123 11.99 -14.90 5.33
CA ASP A 123 10.81 -15.73 5.53
C ASP A 123 9.70 -15.01 6.31
N LYS A 124 10.06 -14.26 7.37
CA LYS A 124 9.10 -13.53 8.20
C LYS A 124 8.49 -12.32 7.50
N SER A 125 9.30 -11.62 6.69
CA SER A 125 8.90 -10.34 6.07
C SER A 125 8.37 -10.50 4.64
N GLY A 126 8.71 -11.60 3.96
CA GLY A 126 8.43 -11.81 2.55
C GLY A 126 9.27 -10.94 1.60
N PHE A 127 10.29 -10.25 2.11
CA PHE A 127 11.18 -9.40 1.30
C PHE A 127 12.39 -10.17 0.80
N SER A 128 12.78 -9.93 -0.45
CA SER A 128 13.88 -10.61 -1.14
C SER A 128 15.18 -9.79 -1.15
N GLY A 129 15.27 -8.75 -0.34
CA GLY A 129 16.49 -7.97 -0.21
C GLY A 129 16.35 -6.83 0.78
N PHE A 130 17.49 -6.47 1.39
CA PHE A 130 17.58 -5.53 2.50
C PHE A 130 18.78 -4.59 2.28
N PRO A 131 18.61 -3.28 2.51
CA PRO A 131 19.73 -2.38 2.67
C PRO A 131 20.57 -2.81 3.89
N VAL A 132 21.90 -2.80 3.72
CA VAL A 132 22.85 -3.04 4.81
C VAL A 132 23.35 -1.69 5.30
N VAL A 133 23.22 -1.44 6.60
CA VAL A 133 23.57 -0.15 7.22
C VAL A 133 24.50 -0.36 8.40
N GLU A 134 25.26 0.67 8.76
CA GLU A 134 26.02 0.66 10.02
C GLU A 134 25.11 0.42 11.24
N LYS A 135 25.71 -0.04 12.34
CA LYS A 135 25.05 -0.15 13.64
C LYS A 135 24.25 1.11 13.97
N ASP A 136 23.10 0.91 14.61
CA ASP A 136 22.15 1.96 14.99
C ASP A 136 21.49 2.72 13.81
N GLY A 137 21.52 2.16 12.60
CA GLY A 137 20.88 2.76 11.42
C GLY A 137 21.68 3.92 10.82
N GLY A 138 23.01 3.82 10.91
CA GLY A 138 23.94 4.81 10.36
C GLY A 138 24.01 4.81 8.84
N LYS A 139 25.22 4.95 8.28
CA LYS A 139 25.39 5.07 6.82
C LYS A 139 25.00 3.78 6.09
N LEU A 140 24.53 3.95 4.85
CA LEU A 140 24.31 2.84 3.93
C LEU A 140 25.65 2.24 3.50
N LEU A 141 25.85 0.96 3.80
CA LEU A 141 27.06 0.20 3.48
C LEU A 141 26.91 -0.68 2.23
N GLY A 142 25.68 -1.14 1.95
CA GLY A 142 25.47 -2.20 0.99
C GLY A 142 24.00 -2.49 0.71
N ILE A 143 23.79 -3.46 -0.18
CA ILE A 143 22.50 -4.14 -0.32
C ILE A 143 22.75 -5.65 -0.38
N LEU A 144 21.93 -6.40 0.34
CA LEU A 144 21.89 -7.85 0.27
C LEU A 144 20.59 -8.27 -0.41
N THR A 145 20.68 -9.11 -1.43
CA THR A 145 19.53 -9.57 -2.22
C THR A 145 19.45 -11.09 -2.23
N ASN A 146 18.30 -11.63 -2.66
CA ASN A 146 18.11 -13.07 -2.84
C ASN A 146 19.16 -13.69 -3.78
N ARG A 147 19.73 -12.93 -4.74
CA ARG A 147 20.79 -13.45 -5.62
C ARG A 147 22.06 -13.77 -4.84
N ASP A 148 22.38 -12.96 -3.84
CA ASP A 148 23.62 -13.05 -3.07
C ASP A 148 23.60 -14.23 -2.09
N VAL A 149 22.42 -14.56 -1.56
CA VAL A 149 22.25 -15.64 -0.57
C VAL A 149 21.85 -16.98 -1.17
N ARG A 150 21.35 -17.02 -2.43
CA ARG A 150 20.77 -18.24 -3.04
C ARG A 150 21.70 -19.46 -3.03
N PHE A 151 23.00 -19.24 -3.13
CA PHE A 151 24.01 -20.30 -3.17
C PHE A 151 24.96 -20.28 -1.97
N ALA A 152 24.69 -19.42 -0.98
CA ALA A 152 25.47 -19.36 0.24
C ALA A 152 25.12 -20.57 1.12
N SER A 153 26.14 -21.30 1.57
CA SER A 153 25.98 -22.54 2.34
C SER A 153 26.39 -22.41 3.81
N LYS A 154 27.17 -21.39 4.14
CA LYS A 154 27.68 -21.14 5.50
C LYS A 154 26.72 -20.23 6.26
N MET A 155 25.92 -20.83 7.14
CA MET A 155 24.86 -20.12 7.88
C MET A 155 25.38 -19.08 8.88
N ASP A 156 26.62 -19.25 9.34
CA ASP A 156 27.34 -18.36 10.26
C ASP A 156 28.09 -17.22 9.54
N GLN A 157 28.11 -17.23 8.20
CA GLN A 157 28.79 -16.21 7.42
C GLN A 157 28.14 -14.83 7.63
N PRO A 158 28.93 -13.76 7.87
CA PRO A 158 28.40 -12.44 8.11
C PRO A 158 27.90 -11.77 6.81
N VAL A 159 26.86 -10.95 6.93
CA VAL A 159 26.21 -10.23 5.81
C VAL A 159 27.21 -9.39 5.01
N LYS A 160 28.17 -8.75 5.66
CA LYS A 160 29.17 -7.91 4.97
C LYS A 160 30.01 -8.63 3.92
N GLU A 161 30.15 -9.95 4.03
CA GLU A 161 30.88 -10.77 3.06
C GLU A 161 30.02 -11.21 1.86
N LEU A 162 28.69 -11.14 2.01
CA LEU A 162 27.72 -11.57 1.00
C LEU A 162 27.11 -10.39 0.24
N MET A 163 27.01 -9.22 0.88
CA MET A 163 26.34 -8.06 0.29
C MET A 163 27.07 -7.52 -0.94
N THR A 164 26.34 -6.80 -1.79
CA THR A 164 26.96 -5.85 -2.71
C THR A 164 27.32 -4.60 -1.90
N ALA A 165 28.61 -4.38 -1.68
CA ALA A 165 29.12 -3.26 -0.90
C ALA A 165 29.15 -1.94 -1.71
N ASN A 166 29.14 -0.83 -0.97
CA ASN A 166 29.48 0.50 -1.47
C ASN A 166 30.90 0.85 -0.99
N ASP A 167 31.89 0.67 -1.86
CA ASP A 167 33.31 0.89 -1.56
C ASP A 167 34.03 1.60 -2.71
N GLU A 168 35.35 1.77 -2.59
CA GLU A 168 36.20 2.47 -3.56
C GLU A 168 36.24 1.78 -4.93
N GLU A 169 35.99 0.47 -4.99
CA GLU A 169 36.02 -0.31 -6.23
C GLU A 169 34.62 -0.42 -6.85
N ARG A 170 33.56 -0.32 -6.04
CA ARG A 170 32.19 -0.55 -6.47
C ARG A 170 31.23 0.41 -5.77
N SER A 171 30.61 1.29 -6.56
CA SER A 171 29.58 2.20 -6.08
C SER A 171 28.18 1.61 -6.27
N LEU A 172 27.35 1.69 -5.23
CA LEU A 172 25.93 1.39 -5.33
C LEU A 172 25.21 2.44 -6.18
N VAL A 173 24.24 1.98 -6.96
CA VAL A 173 23.32 2.88 -7.64
C VAL A 173 22.30 3.37 -6.62
N THR A 174 22.37 4.65 -6.28
CA THR A 174 21.50 5.31 -5.30
C THR A 174 20.84 6.55 -5.91
N VAL A 175 19.76 7.00 -5.28
CA VAL A 175 19.03 8.23 -5.64
C VAL A 175 18.62 9.01 -4.40
N SER A 176 18.35 10.30 -4.54
CA SER A 176 17.83 11.13 -3.45
C SER A 176 16.33 10.89 -3.22
N GLU A 177 15.83 11.32 -2.05
CA GLU A 177 14.40 11.26 -1.70
C GLU A 177 13.45 11.93 -2.71
N ASN A 178 13.94 12.92 -3.45
CA ASN A 178 13.15 13.68 -4.43
C ASN A 178 13.19 13.09 -5.85
N VAL A 179 13.68 11.85 -6.02
CA VAL A 179 13.76 11.22 -7.34
C VAL A 179 12.36 11.06 -7.95
N ASP A 180 12.24 11.36 -9.23
CA ASP A 180 11.01 11.08 -9.96
C ASP A 180 10.93 9.59 -10.37
N LEU A 181 9.70 9.10 -10.62
CA LEU A 181 9.47 7.70 -10.92
C LEU A 181 10.09 7.29 -12.28
N GLU A 182 10.14 8.17 -13.26
CA GLU A 182 10.66 7.87 -14.60
C GLU A 182 12.18 7.76 -14.61
N GLU A 183 12.86 8.59 -13.84
CA GLU A 183 14.28 8.54 -13.59
C GLU A 183 14.65 7.28 -12.80
N ALA A 184 13.83 6.91 -11.80
CA ALA A 184 13.99 5.63 -11.11
C ALA A 184 13.87 4.44 -12.09
N LYS A 185 12.87 4.43 -12.99
CA LYS A 185 12.74 3.41 -14.06
C LYS A 185 14.00 3.35 -14.93
N ARG A 186 14.47 4.53 -15.36
CA ARG A 186 15.64 4.65 -16.23
C ARG A 186 16.89 4.07 -15.57
N LEU A 187 17.12 4.35 -14.29
CA LEU A 187 18.27 3.84 -13.54
C LEU A 187 18.19 2.33 -13.32
N LEU A 188 17.02 1.82 -12.92
CA LEU A 188 16.78 0.37 -12.77
C LEU A 188 17.08 -0.37 -14.08
N HIS A 189 16.58 0.13 -15.21
CA HIS A 189 16.82 -0.45 -16.54
C HIS A 189 18.30 -0.33 -16.97
N LYS A 190 18.89 0.87 -16.86
CA LYS A 190 20.28 1.13 -17.26
C LYS A 190 21.27 0.23 -16.52
N HIS A 191 21.08 0.08 -15.21
CA HIS A 191 21.97 -0.70 -14.35
C HIS A 191 21.56 -2.17 -14.22
N ARG A 192 20.43 -2.57 -14.82
CA ARG A 192 19.88 -3.94 -14.80
C ARG A 192 19.72 -4.48 -13.38
N ILE A 193 19.19 -3.64 -12.49
CA ILE A 193 18.93 -3.94 -11.08
C ILE A 193 17.43 -3.88 -10.80
N GLU A 194 16.97 -4.69 -9.84
CA GLU A 194 15.54 -4.78 -9.48
C GLU A 194 15.15 -3.88 -8.30
N LYS A 195 16.16 -3.33 -7.61
CA LYS A 195 16.01 -2.56 -6.38
C LYS A 195 16.91 -1.33 -6.47
N LEU A 196 16.37 -0.16 -6.16
CA LEU A 196 17.08 1.11 -6.16
C LEU A 196 17.01 1.71 -4.76
N LEU A 197 18.18 2.00 -4.19
CA LEU A 197 18.32 2.53 -2.84
C LEU A 197 18.12 4.05 -2.85
N VAL A 198 17.30 4.53 -1.93
CA VAL A 198 17.06 5.95 -1.73
C VAL A 198 17.83 6.40 -0.49
N VAL A 199 18.65 7.42 -0.63
CA VAL A 199 19.50 7.96 0.44
C VAL A 199 19.16 9.42 0.74
N ASP A 200 19.37 9.81 2.00
CA ASP A 200 19.29 11.21 2.44
C ASP A 200 20.62 11.96 2.22
N GLY A 201 20.69 13.21 2.69
CA GLY A 201 21.90 14.05 2.57
C GLY A 201 23.12 13.54 3.35
N ASP A 202 22.92 12.69 4.37
CA ASP A 202 23.98 12.08 5.17
C ASP A 202 24.38 10.68 4.65
N TYR A 203 23.80 10.26 3.52
CA TYR A 203 23.96 8.93 2.92
C TYR A 203 23.41 7.78 3.79
N LYS A 204 22.38 8.07 4.58
CA LYS A 204 21.60 7.03 5.29
C LYS A 204 20.50 6.50 4.39
N CYS A 205 20.07 5.26 4.64
CA CYS A 205 19.00 4.64 3.86
C CYS A 205 17.63 5.24 4.25
N ALA A 206 17.10 6.12 3.39
CA ALA A 206 15.78 6.71 3.55
C ALA A 206 14.67 5.84 2.95
N GLY A 207 14.99 5.09 1.88
CA GLY A 207 13.98 4.34 1.15
C GLY A 207 14.53 3.25 0.22
N LEU A 208 13.60 2.49 -0.35
CA LEU A 208 13.86 1.45 -1.35
C LEU A 208 12.76 1.46 -2.42
N ILE A 209 13.13 1.59 -3.69
CA ILE A 209 12.21 1.44 -4.82
C ILE A 209 12.44 0.06 -5.44
N THR A 210 11.37 -0.67 -5.76
CA THR A 210 11.46 -2.00 -6.37
C THR A 210 10.73 -2.07 -7.69
N VAL A 211 11.28 -2.79 -8.67
CA VAL A 211 10.62 -3.03 -9.97
C VAL A 211 9.24 -3.66 -9.76
N LYS A 212 9.12 -4.58 -8.79
CA LYS A 212 7.87 -5.25 -8.44
C LYS A 212 6.76 -4.27 -8.06
N ASP A 213 7.07 -3.21 -7.29
CA ASP A 213 6.06 -2.20 -6.92
C ASP A 213 5.66 -1.34 -8.13
N MET A 214 6.57 -1.10 -9.07
CA MET A 214 6.31 -0.36 -10.30
C MET A 214 5.43 -1.17 -11.27
N GLU A 215 5.69 -2.46 -11.41
CA GLU A 215 4.87 -3.38 -12.20
C GLU A 215 3.44 -3.44 -11.67
N LYS A 216 3.26 -3.50 -10.33
CA LYS A 216 1.93 -3.42 -9.71
C LYS A 216 1.24 -2.10 -10.03
N ALA A 217 1.95 -0.98 -9.94
CA ALA A 217 1.39 0.32 -10.25
C ALA A 217 0.94 0.45 -11.70
N GLN A 218 1.66 -0.19 -12.64
CA GLN A 218 1.27 -0.25 -14.05
C GLN A 218 0.07 -1.19 -14.30
N ALA A 219 0.00 -2.30 -13.58
CA ALA A 219 -1.11 -3.26 -13.69
C ALA A 219 -2.44 -2.71 -13.15
N TYR A 220 -2.39 -1.76 -12.21
CA TYR A 220 -3.55 -1.16 -11.55
C TYR A 220 -3.49 0.38 -11.60
N PRO A 221 -3.75 0.98 -12.78
CA PRO A 221 -3.65 2.43 -12.96
C PRO A 221 -4.69 3.20 -12.13
N ASP A 222 -5.89 2.64 -11.98
CA ASP A 222 -7.01 3.27 -11.24
C ASP A 222 -6.97 2.99 -9.73
N ALA A 223 -5.87 2.43 -9.23
CA ALA A 223 -5.74 2.06 -7.83
C ALA A 223 -5.93 3.25 -6.88
N CYS A 224 -6.75 3.05 -5.85
CA CYS A 224 -7.02 4.03 -4.81
C CYS A 224 -5.81 4.17 -3.88
N LYS A 225 -4.99 5.20 -4.13
CA LYS A 225 -3.71 5.46 -3.44
C LYS A 225 -3.74 6.74 -2.61
N ASP A 226 -2.89 6.79 -1.59
CA ASP A 226 -2.59 8.02 -0.86
C ASP A 226 -1.51 8.87 -1.58
N GLU A 227 -1.23 10.05 -1.06
CA GLU A 227 -0.22 10.98 -1.61
C GLU A 227 1.19 10.39 -1.69
N LYS A 228 1.46 9.31 -0.94
CA LYS A 228 2.73 8.57 -0.95
C LYS A 228 2.70 7.36 -1.88
N GLY A 229 1.66 7.21 -2.70
CA GLY A 229 1.49 6.10 -3.63
C GLY A 229 1.13 4.77 -2.99
N ARG A 230 0.67 4.77 -1.72
CA ARG A 230 0.30 3.54 -1.00
C ARG A 230 -1.20 3.29 -1.10
N LEU A 231 -1.61 2.04 -1.27
CA LEU A 231 -3.05 1.67 -1.28
C LEU A 231 -3.79 2.22 -0.07
N ARG A 232 -4.99 2.77 -0.27
CA ARG A 232 -5.86 3.23 0.81
C ARG A 232 -6.61 2.05 1.44
N VAL A 233 -6.91 2.18 2.72
CA VAL A 233 -7.67 1.20 3.50
C VAL A 233 -8.39 1.95 4.62
N ALA A 234 -9.60 1.51 4.94
CA ALA A 234 -10.36 1.97 6.10
C ALA A 234 -10.40 0.88 7.17
N ALA A 235 -10.68 1.25 8.42
CA ALA A 235 -10.87 0.30 9.52
C ALA A 235 -12.08 0.74 10.34
N ALA A 236 -12.95 -0.20 10.68
CA ALA A 236 -14.08 0.05 11.55
C ALA A 236 -13.64 0.18 13.01
N THR A 237 -14.30 1.07 13.75
CA THR A 237 -14.05 1.36 15.16
C THR A 237 -15.37 1.64 15.88
N GLY A 238 -15.36 1.52 17.21
CA GLY A 238 -16.48 1.80 18.12
C GLY A 238 -16.79 0.64 19.04
#